data_AF-A0AA36CXP5-F1
#
_entry.id   AF-A0AA36CXP5-F1
#
_cell.length_a   1.000
_cell.length_b   1.000
_cell.length_c   1.000
_cell.angle_alpha   90.00
_cell.angle_beta   90.00
_cell.angle_gamma   90.00
#
_symmetry.space_group_name_H-M   'P 1'
#
loop_
_entity.id
_entity.type
_entity.pdbx_description
1 polymer ?
#
loop_
_entity_poly.entity_id
_entity_poly.type
_entity_poly.pdbx_seq_one_letter_code
_entity_poly.pdbx_strand_id
1 'polypeptide(L)'
;MLGPWSILGPTFGTIIFCSLRIHDKLKRCTMSEKSRRLQIELFRALIAQTIIPTIFEYAPCIVCLASAMFGIPLGRYTNWCPILLTFYTWLDPICIILCVKDYRRAAARCFK
;
A
#
# COMPACT_ATOMS: atom_id res chain seq x y z
N MET A 1 6.68 -28.83 -6.87
CA MET A 1 5.66 -28.26 -5.97
C MET A 1 6.34 -27.38 -4.93
N LEU A 2 6.66 -26.13 -5.27
CA LEU A 2 7.08 -25.14 -4.26
C LEU A 2 5.80 -24.65 -3.57
N GLY A 3 5.63 -25.00 -2.29
CA GLY A 3 4.46 -24.59 -1.53
C GLY A 3 4.49 -23.09 -1.20
N PRO A 4 3.37 -22.51 -0.73
CA PRO A 4 3.27 -21.10 -0.31
C PRO A 4 4.35 -20.67 0.69
N TRP A 5 4.87 -21.61 1.48
CA TRP A 5 5.93 -21.42 2.46
C TRP A 5 7.27 -20.98 1.86
N SER A 6 7.55 -21.33 0.61
CA SER A 6 8.78 -20.93 -0.09
C SER A 6 8.85 -19.44 -0.40
N ILE A 7 7.69 -18.76 -0.49
CA ILE A 7 7.57 -17.33 -0.81
C ILE A 7 7.44 -16.49 0.48
N LEU A 8 6.73 -17.01 1.49
CA LEU A 8 6.51 -16.31 2.75
C LEU A 8 7.79 -16.19 3.59
N GLY A 9 8.61 -17.25 3.67
CA GLY A 9 9.86 -17.21 4.46
C GLY A 9 10.82 -16.08 4.05
N PRO A 10 11.17 -15.95 2.77
CA PRO A 10 12.06 -14.88 2.29
C PRO A 10 11.47 -13.47 2.43
N THR A 11 10.16 -13.31 2.26
CA THR A 11 9.51 -11.99 2.35
C THR A 11 9.49 -11.47 3.79
N PHE A 12 9.12 -12.31 4.77
CA PHE A 12 9.23 -11.91 6.18
C PHE A 12 10.68 -11.64 6.59
N GLY A 13 11.63 -12.46 6.13
CA GLY A 13 13.06 -12.25 6.40
C GLY A 13 13.60 -10.93 5.84
N THR A 14 13.22 -10.58 4.61
CA THR A 14 13.63 -9.31 3.97
C THR A 14 12.98 -8.11 4.64
N ILE A 15 11.70 -8.19 5.04
CA ILE A 15 11.02 -7.13 5.79
C ILE A 15 11.71 -6.89 7.13
N ILE A 16 11.99 -7.95 7.90
CA ILE A 16 12.66 -7.84 9.20
C ILE A 16 14.07 -7.27 9.02
N PHE A 17 14.85 -7.81 8.08
CA PHE A 17 16.21 -7.31 7.81
C PHE A 17 16.21 -5.84 7.40
N CYS A 18 15.34 -5.44 6.47
CA CYS A 18 15.24 -4.06 6.01
C CYS A 18 14.81 -3.13 7.16
N SER A 19 13.84 -3.55 7.97
CA SER A 19 13.38 -2.80 9.14
C SER A 19 14.50 -2.60 10.16
N LEU A 20 15.24 -3.66 10.50
CA LEU A 20 16.39 -3.57 11.41
C LEU A 20 17.48 -2.64 10.86
N ARG A 21 17.78 -2.72 9.55
CA ARG A 21 18.77 -1.84 8.91
C ARG A 21 18.31 -0.38 8.88
N ILE A 22 17.02 -0.12 8.66
CA ILE A 22 16.45 1.24 8.73
C ILE A 22 16.56 1.77 10.15
N HIS A 23 16.17 0.99 11.16
CA HIS A 23 16.29 1.39 12.57
C HIS A 23 17.74 1.65 12.99
N ASP A 24 18.67 0.78 12.59
CA ASP A 24 20.09 0.93 12.90
C ASP A 24 20.69 2.15 12.18
N LYS A 25 20.33 2.39 10.91
CA LYS A 25 20.75 3.57 10.15
C LYS A 25 20.19 4.86 10.75
N LEU A 26 18.95 4.84 11.24
CA LEU A 26 18.29 5.97 11.89
C LEU A 26 18.94 6.32 13.23
N LYS A 27 19.53 5.33 13.91
CA LYS A 27 20.16 5.48 15.23
C LYS A 27 21.66 5.77 15.17
N ARG A 28 22.38 5.17 14.21
CA ARG A 28 23.84 5.26 14.09
C ARG A 28 24.33 6.38 13.18
N CYS A 29 23.57 6.73 12.14
CA CYS A 29 23.97 7.82 11.27
C CYS A 29 23.33 9.11 11.78
N THR A 30 24.11 10.20 11.79
CA THR A 30 23.56 11.57 11.77
C THR A 30 22.83 11.77 10.45
N MET A 31 21.65 11.19 10.34
CA MET A 31 20.72 11.46 9.26
C MET A 31 20.25 12.90 9.43
N SER A 32 20.12 13.63 8.32
CA SER A 32 19.56 14.97 8.41
C SER A 32 18.15 14.87 9.04
N GLU A 33 17.78 15.86 9.86
CA GLU A 33 16.44 16.04 10.40
C GLU A 33 15.35 15.78 9.33
N LYS A 34 15.62 16.23 8.10
CA LYS A 34 14.74 16.07 6.93
C LYS A 34 14.57 14.61 6.50
N SER A 35 15.67 13.86 6.38
CA SER A 35 15.62 12.44 5.96
C SER A 35 14.93 11.56 7.00
N ARG A 36 15.15 11.81 8.30
CA ARG A 36 14.45 11.12 9.39
C ARG A 36 12.94 11.38 9.36
N ARG A 37 12.53 12.65 9.21
CA ARG A 37 11.12 13.02 9.09
C ARG A 37 10.46 12.37 7.88
N LEU A 38 11.16 12.34 6.74
CA LEU A 38 10.67 11.69 5.53
C LEU A 38 10.44 10.19 5.74
N GLN A 39 11.37 9.44 6.36
CA GLN A 39 11.18 8.02 6.62
C GLN A 39 9.98 7.72 7.53
N ILE A 40 9.76 8.54 8.56
CA ILE A 40 8.60 8.41 9.45
C ILE A 40 7.30 8.74 8.70
N GLU A 41 7.28 9.79 7.89
CA GLU A 41 6.13 10.15 7.07
C GLU A 41 5.82 9.07 6.02
N LEU A 42 6.85 8.47 5.40
CA LEU A 42 6.71 7.34 4.49
C LEU A 42 6.15 6.11 5.19
N PHE A 43 6.62 5.78 6.39
CA PHE A 43 6.09 4.66 7.16
C PHE A 43 4.61 4.87 7.54
N ARG A 44 4.26 6.09 7.98
CA ARG A 44 2.87 6.45 8.28
C ARG A 44 1.99 6.44 7.02
N ALA A 45 2.54 6.91 5.90
CA ALA A 45 1.87 6.86 4.60
C ALA A 45 1.66 5.42 4.15
N LEU A 46 2.66 4.54 4.30
CA LEU A 46 2.56 3.11 3.98
C LEU A 46 1.47 2.41 4.79
N ILE A 47 1.33 2.73 6.08
CA ILE A 47 0.23 2.22 6.92
C ILE A 47 -1.13 2.71 6.39
N ALA A 48 -1.29 4.01 6.15
CA ALA A 48 -2.54 4.56 5.64
C ALA A 48 -2.90 4.02 4.25
N GLN A 49 -1.90 3.99 3.37
CA GLN A 49 -1.93 3.41 2.04
C GLN A 49 -2.19 1.91 2.07
N THR A 50 -1.92 1.18 3.14
CA THR A 50 -2.30 -0.25 3.19
C THR A 50 -3.75 -0.38 3.64
N ILE A 51 -4.17 0.37 4.66
CA ILE A 51 -5.52 0.29 5.22
C ILE A 51 -6.59 0.74 4.20
N ILE A 52 -6.36 1.84 3.49
CA ILE A 52 -7.34 2.42 2.54
C ILE A 52 -7.69 1.43 1.40
N PRO A 53 -6.75 0.97 0.55
CA PRO A 53 -7.03 0.00 -0.50
C PRO A 53 -7.42 -1.35 0.07
N THR A 54 -6.95 -1.78 1.25
CA THR A 54 -7.49 -2.99 1.88
C THR A 54 -9.01 -2.87 2.06
N ILE A 55 -9.53 -1.73 2.51
CA ILE A 55 -10.99 -1.56 2.63
C ILE A 55 -11.65 -1.51 1.25
N PHE A 56 -11.10 -0.73 0.31
CA PHE A 56 -11.68 -0.53 -1.03
C PHE A 56 -11.55 -1.74 -1.97
N GLU A 57 -10.57 -2.61 -1.77
CA GLU A 57 -10.30 -3.81 -2.58
C GLU A 57 -10.99 -5.05 -2.00
N TYR A 58 -11.01 -5.20 -0.67
CA TYR A 58 -11.70 -6.33 -0.05
C TYR A 58 -13.22 -6.21 -0.14
N ALA A 59 -13.79 -5.00 -0.09
CA ALA A 59 -15.23 -4.80 -0.25
C ALA A 59 -15.80 -5.38 -1.57
N PRO A 60 -15.30 -5.02 -2.76
CA PRO A 60 -15.79 -5.60 -4.02
C PRO A 60 -15.47 -7.10 -4.12
N CYS A 61 -14.32 -7.56 -3.62
CA CYS A 61 -13.99 -8.98 -3.61
C CYS A 61 -14.96 -9.81 -2.77
N ILE A 62 -15.27 -9.36 -1.55
CA ILE A 62 -16.20 -10.03 -0.64
C ILE A 62 -17.61 -10.06 -1.23
N VAL A 63 -18.06 -8.96 -1.86
CA VAL A 63 -19.37 -8.90 -2.53
C VAL A 63 -19.42 -9.86 -3.72
N CYS A 64 -18.41 -9.84 -4.59
CA CYS A 64 -18.31 -10.74 -5.75
C CYS A 64 -18.22 -12.22 -5.30
N LEU A 65 -17.53 -12.53 -4.19
CA LEU A 65 -17.43 -13.88 -3.64
C LEU A 65 -18.74 -14.35 -2.97
N ALA A 66 -19.35 -13.50 -2.13
CA ALA A 66 -20.61 -13.82 -1.47
C ALA A 66 -21.73 -14.08 -2.47
N SER A 67 -21.84 -13.27 -3.53
CA SER A 67 -22.82 -13.52 -4.58
C SER A 67 -22.60 -14.84 -5.30
N ALA A 68 -21.35 -15.23 -5.53
CA ALA A 68 -21.03 -16.51 -6.17
C ALA A 68 -21.43 -17.70 -5.28
N MET A 69 -21.25 -17.58 -3.96
CA MET A 69 -21.64 -18.61 -2.99
C MET A 69 -23.16 -18.77 -2.86
N PHE A 70 -23.92 -17.69 -2.90
CA PHE A 70 -25.39 -17.71 -2.80
C PHE A 70 -26.10 -17.87 -4.15
N GLY A 71 -25.35 -18.01 -5.25
CA GLY A 71 -25.92 -18.10 -6.60
C GLY A 71 -26.64 -16.83 -7.05
N ILE A 72 -26.32 -15.68 -6.46
CA ILE A 72 -26.97 -14.40 -6.75
C ILE A 72 -26.38 -13.86 -8.06
N PRO A 73 -27.19 -13.66 -9.12
CA PRO A 73 -26.72 -13.05 -10.35
C PRO A 73 -26.46 -11.56 -10.12
N LEU A 74 -25.20 -11.18 -9.96
CA LEU A 74 -24.78 -9.77 -9.84
C LEU A 74 -25.03 -8.95 -11.12
N GLY A 75 -25.30 -9.59 -12.27
CA GLY A 75 -25.66 -8.91 -13.51
C GLY A 75 -24.66 -7.83 -13.90
N ARG A 76 -25.09 -6.55 -13.95
CA ARG A 76 -24.23 -5.41 -14.32
C ARG A 76 -23.16 -5.09 -13.26
N TYR A 77 -23.37 -5.45 -11.99
CA TYR A 77 -22.45 -5.16 -10.88
C TYR A 77 -21.12 -5.90 -10.98
N THR A 78 -21.07 -7.05 -11.67
CA THR A 78 -19.80 -7.75 -11.96
C THR A 78 -18.83 -6.93 -12.80
N ASN A 79 -19.34 -6.02 -13.65
CA ASN A 79 -18.50 -5.15 -14.47
C ASN A 79 -17.87 -4.02 -13.64
N TRP A 80 -18.45 -3.67 -12.49
CA TRP A 80 -17.91 -2.64 -11.61
C TRP A 80 -16.81 -3.17 -10.68
N CYS A 81 -16.86 -4.45 -10.27
CA CYS A 81 -15.79 -5.11 -9.49
C CYS A 81 -14.37 -4.86 -10.08
N PRO A 82 -14.08 -5.16 -11.36
CA PRO A 82 -12.74 -4.96 -11.93
C PRO A 82 -12.36 -3.49 -12.14
N ILE A 83 -13.35 -2.60 -12.33
CA ILE A 83 -13.11 -1.16 -12.43
C ILE A 83 -12.63 -0.61 -11.09
N LEU A 84 -13.28 -0.98 -9.99
CA LEU A 84 -12.87 -0.61 -8.63
C LEU A 84 -11.49 -1.19 -8.27
N LEU A 85 -11.24 -2.43 -8.70
CA LEU A 85 -9.93 -3.08 -8.57
C LEU A 85 -8.83 -2.32 -9.31
N THR A 86 -9.09 -1.87 -10.54
CA THR A 86 -8.08 -1.11 -11.28
C THR A 86 -7.91 0.29 -10.70
N PHE A 87 -8.99 0.90 -10.22
CA PHE A 87 -8.96 2.25 -9.69
C PHE A 87 -8.14 2.40 -8.40
N TYR A 88 -8.13 1.39 -7.52
CA TYR A 88 -7.29 1.46 -6.31
C TYR A 88 -5.80 1.54 -6.65
N THR A 89 -5.34 0.87 -7.72
CA THR A 89 -3.92 0.90 -8.15
C THR A 89 -3.47 2.31 -8.55
N TRP A 90 -4.42 3.15 -8.98
CA TRP A 90 -4.20 4.57 -9.28
C TRP A 90 -4.27 5.45 -8.04
N LEU A 91 -5.20 5.16 -7.12
CA LEU A 91 -5.35 5.91 -5.87
C LEU A 91 -4.16 5.73 -4.92
N ASP A 92 -3.51 4.56 -4.99
CA ASP A 92 -2.37 4.16 -4.18
C ASP A 92 -1.20 5.18 -4.23
N PRO A 93 -0.60 5.46 -5.40
CA PRO A 93 0.47 6.47 -5.51
C PRO A 93 -0.02 7.89 -5.21
N ILE A 94 -1.27 8.22 -5.55
CA ILE A 94 -1.85 9.54 -5.29
C ILE A 94 -1.96 9.79 -3.78
N CYS A 95 -2.43 8.80 -3.01
CA CYS A 95 -2.52 8.88 -1.55
C CYS A 95 -1.14 9.12 -0.92
N ILE A 96 -0.10 8.41 -1.37
CA ILE A 96 1.26 8.59 -0.85
C ILE A 96 1.76 10.03 -1.09
N ILE A 97 1.55 10.56 -2.30
CA ILE A 97 1.99 11.92 -2.65
C ILE A 97 1.26 12.97 -1.81
N LEU A 98 -0.02 12.78 -1.52
CA LEU A 98 -0.83 13.69 -0.71
C LEU A 98 -0.52 13.60 0.79
N CYS A 99 -0.28 12.38 1.31
CA CYS A 99 -0.01 12.13 2.72
C CYS A 99 1.39 12.56 3.16
N VAL A 100 2.40 12.43 2.28
CA VAL A 100 3.78 12.80 2.60
C VAL A 100 4.02 14.26 2.22
N LYS A 101 4.22 15.12 3.22
CA LYS A 101 4.33 16.59 3.01
C LYS A 101 5.48 16.98 2.09
N ASP A 102 6.56 16.20 2.10
CA ASP A 102 7.73 16.42 1.24
C ASP A 102 7.45 16.04 -0.22
N TYR A 103 6.68 14.98 -0.48
CA TYR A 103 6.23 14.64 -1.83
C TYR A 103 5.25 15.68 -2.36
N ARG A 104 4.30 16.15 -1.55
CA ARG A 104 3.39 17.23 -1.96
C ARG A 104 4.14 18.50 -2.36
N ARG A 105 5.17 18.88 -1.59
CA ARG A 105 6.05 20.02 -1.92
C ARG A 105 6.89 19.79 -3.17
N ALA A 106 7.32 18.55 -3.44
CA ALA A 106 8.04 18.21 -4.66
C ALA A 106 7.11 18.23 -5.89
N ALA A 107 5.93 17.62 -5.80
CA ALA A 107 4.92 17.63 -6.85
C ALA A 107 4.52 19.07 -7.22
N ALA A 108 4.22 19.91 -6.24
CA ALA A 108 3.91 21.33 -6.47
C ALA A 108 5.06 22.13 -7.12
N ARG A 109 6.31 21.66 -7.02
CA ARG A 109 7.45 22.23 -7.73
C ARG A 109 7.59 21.71 -9.16
N CYS A 110 7.21 20.46 -9.43
CA CYS A 110 7.19 19.91 -10.80
C CYS A 110 6.07 20.50 -11.67
N PHE A 111 4.98 20.97 -11.06
CA PHE A 111 3.87 21.62 -11.76
C PHE A 111 4.03 23.15 -11.89
N LYS A 112 5.22 23.69 -11.60
CA LYS A 112 5.56 25.11 -11.76
C LYS A 112 6.67 25.25 -12.81
#